data_AF-A0A838F4Q3-F1
#
_entry.id   AF-A0A838F4Q3-F1
#
_cell.length_a   1.000
_cell.length_b   1.000
_cell.length_c   1.000
_cell.angle_alpha   90.00
_cell.angle_beta   90.00
_cell.angle_gamma   90.00
#
_symmetry.space_group_name_H-M   'P 1'
#
loop_
_entity.id
_entity.type
_entity.pdbx_description
1 polymer ?
#
loop_
_entity_poly.entity_id
_entity_poly.type
_entity_poly.pdbx_seq_one_letter_code
_entity_poly.pdbx_strand_id
1 'polypeptide(L)'
;MKYLILLLLITACGKHKMPAKQELGDRDGDQIIDELETSEFDKNVADITPFGNIEAELRFQQGMVEVEKNVLRLENITNLLVYTKDLMTKNLSSLPVNEYFSEQSVLRLKGPKIQATFYESHIFVKLVFKDFIQSKVLSLVTKNGKIELGKFEEVANLKLEKHQIEAILKGESFFAISRETKKEFFLNSQESDIKTKTYRVFMDNGKDIKIYYVSKSYPLKSFLTHFKIKSYKDIEEANLLTTTYQSELPEWWIRTLHDTDKVIIHEDLKNLADHYLLNFKTNTHKVLRVNGYSKQHLVLTKSAVAKSLVKIRPTKQNAIFKEVIDKGVSYHQGRPIENGDSWKCNNYYLNQISKVNVPVNESDIRDALQVKINGRLYEHFPLEMGIDKNGVFWEIGIASGVEHLELSFNNLPAADYFQTGLFHSKCTNNGAGPKIIQNLRTNEDHFQLNVEAFIENI
;
A
#
# COMPACT_ATOMS: atom_id res chain seq x y z
N MET A 1 -53.68 64.73 11.80
CA MET A 1 -52.21 64.77 12.01
C MET A 1 -51.66 63.76 13.04
N LYS A 2 -52.46 63.11 13.92
CA LYS A 2 -51.93 62.10 14.87
C LYS A 2 -51.71 60.69 14.29
N TYR A 3 -52.41 60.33 13.20
CA TYR A 3 -52.28 58.99 12.58
C TYR A 3 -51.19 58.89 11.50
N LEU A 4 -50.65 60.03 11.03
CA LEU A 4 -49.60 60.04 10.00
C LEU A 4 -48.23 59.69 10.58
N ILE A 5 -47.98 60.07 11.84
CA ILE A 5 -46.72 59.80 12.55
C ILE A 5 -46.61 58.30 12.91
N LEU A 6 -47.74 57.64 13.22
CA LEU A 6 -47.74 56.19 13.50
C LEU A 6 -47.49 55.35 12.24
N LEU A 7 -47.98 55.79 11.07
CA LEU A 7 -47.73 55.13 9.79
C LEU A 7 -46.29 55.33 9.28
N LEU A 8 -45.67 56.49 9.55
CA LEU A 8 -44.24 56.74 9.26
C LEU A 8 -43.30 55.93 10.17
N LEU A 9 -43.73 55.54 11.37
CA LEU A 9 -42.97 54.67 12.27
C LEU A 9 -43.02 53.19 11.85
N ILE A 10 -44.06 52.75 11.14
CA ILE A 10 -44.17 51.37 10.63
C ILE A 10 -43.41 51.22 9.30
N THR A 11 -43.28 52.29 8.49
CA THR A 11 -42.48 52.25 7.25
C THR A 11 -40.98 52.45 7.46
N ALA A 12 -40.54 52.98 8.62
CA ALA A 12 -39.12 53.12 8.99
C ALA A 12 -38.52 51.89 9.71
N CYS A 13 -39.30 50.83 9.95
CA CYS A 13 -38.77 49.50 10.30
C CYS A 13 -38.47 48.63 9.07
N GLY A 14 -38.45 49.22 7.87
CA GLY A 14 -37.90 48.61 6.67
C GLY A 14 -36.47 49.12 6.43
N LYS A 15 -35.51 48.19 6.56
CA LYS A 15 -34.08 48.30 6.17
C LYS A 15 -33.14 49.04 7.13
N HIS A 16 -32.19 48.24 7.63
CA HIS A 16 -30.91 48.57 8.30
C HIS A 16 -30.95 48.77 9.82
N LYS A 17 -30.84 47.66 10.56
CA LYS A 17 -30.22 47.62 11.89
C LYS A 17 -29.12 46.56 11.93
N MET A 18 -27.95 46.94 11.44
CA MET A 18 -26.63 46.75 12.08
C MET A 18 -25.53 47.06 11.05
N PRO A 19 -24.37 47.59 11.49
CA PRO A 19 -23.27 47.82 10.59
C PRO A 19 -22.83 46.47 10.01
N ALA A 20 -22.79 46.35 8.68
CA ALA A 20 -22.06 45.28 8.05
C ALA A 20 -20.57 45.47 8.42
N LYS A 21 -20.06 44.61 9.29
CA LYS A 21 -18.64 44.43 9.51
C LYS A 21 -18.31 42.99 9.18
N GLN A 22 -17.37 42.86 8.24
CA GLN A 22 -16.93 41.66 7.55
C GLN A 22 -16.50 40.53 8.48
N GLU A 23 -16.84 39.33 8.00
CA GLU A 23 -16.10 38.05 8.00
C GLU A 23 -14.97 37.87 9.01
N LEU A 24 -14.94 36.66 9.60
CA LEU A 24 -13.89 35.65 9.41
C LEU A 24 -14.39 34.40 10.13
N GLY A 25 -14.76 33.37 9.36
CA GLY A 25 -15.42 32.12 9.79
C GLY A 25 -15.28 31.75 11.27
N ASP A 26 -16.43 31.71 11.95
CA ASP A 26 -16.71 31.13 13.27
C ASP A 26 -17.23 29.70 13.07
N ARG A 27 -16.65 28.57 13.51
CA ARG A 27 -15.35 28.25 14.19
C ARG A 27 -15.34 28.08 15.71
N ASP A 28 -16.17 27.22 16.29
CA ASP A 28 -16.12 27.12 17.76
C ASP A 28 -16.80 25.93 18.44
N GLY A 29 -17.67 25.15 17.76
CA GLY A 29 -18.21 23.95 18.41
C GLY A 29 -18.99 24.23 19.70
N ASP A 30 -19.58 25.42 19.80
CA ASP A 30 -20.62 25.75 20.76
C ASP A 30 -21.88 26.24 20.02
N GLN A 31 -23.03 25.97 20.63
CA GLN A 31 -24.36 26.10 20.05
C GLN A 31 -24.74 27.56 19.76
N ILE A 32 -24.36 28.08 18.59
CA ILE A 32 -25.07 29.20 17.98
C ILE A 32 -25.44 28.79 16.57
N ILE A 33 -26.73 28.47 16.40
CA ILE A 33 -27.34 28.20 15.11
C ILE A 33 -27.25 29.48 14.30
N ASP A 34 -26.41 29.49 13.26
CA ASP A 34 -26.46 30.52 12.25
C ASP A 34 -27.81 30.39 11.52
N GLU A 35 -28.63 31.45 11.47
CA GLU A 35 -29.89 31.42 10.69
C GLU A 35 -29.64 31.22 9.19
N LEU A 36 -28.37 31.28 8.75
CA LEU A 36 -27.90 31.02 7.39
C LEU A 36 -27.44 29.57 7.14
N GLU A 37 -27.30 28.73 8.17
CA GLU A 37 -27.00 27.31 7.99
C GLU A 37 -28.24 26.57 7.45
N THR A 38 -28.29 26.45 6.13
CA THR A 38 -29.43 25.90 5.39
C THR A 38 -29.48 24.38 5.39
N SER A 39 -28.44 23.67 5.85
CA SER A 39 -28.38 22.21 5.87
C SER A 39 -27.97 21.61 7.25
N GLU A 40 -28.47 20.43 7.58
CA GLU A 40 -28.04 19.67 8.78
C GLU A 40 -26.55 19.30 8.74
N PHE A 41 -25.94 19.27 7.56
CA PHE A 41 -24.53 18.93 7.40
C PHE A 41 -23.64 20.08 7.91
N ASP A 42 -23.92 21.31 7.48
CA ASP A 42 -23.11 22.48 7.85
C ASP A 42 -23.11 22.70 9.38
N LYS A 43 -24.24 22.42 10.04
CA LYS A 43 -24.40 22.46 11.51
C LYS A 43 -23.50 21.49 12.27
N ASN A 44 -23.12 20.38 11.65
CA ASN A 44 -22.51 19.25 12.34
C ASN A 44 -21.11 18.91 11.83
N VAL A 45 -20.65 19.57 10.76
CA VAL A 45 -19.43 19.22 10.04
C VAL A 45 -18.62 20.48 9.73
N ALA A 46 -17.36 20.50 10.18
CA ALA A 46 -16.41 21.54 9.86
C ALA A 46 -15.30 21.02 8.93
N ASP A 47 -15.10 21.68 7.78
CA ASP A 47 -13.96 21.44 6.88
C ASP A 47 -12.70 22.11 7.47
N ILE A 48 -11.58 21.38 7.51
CA ILE A 48 -10.30 21.89 7.96
C ILE A 48 -9.47 22.28 6.75
N THR A 49 -9.24 23.58 6.56
CA THR A 49 -8.20 24.03 5.63
C THR A 49 -6.82 23.72 6.23
N PRO A 50 -5.99 22.85 5.63
CA PRO A 50 -4.64 22.58 6.12
C PRO A 50 -3.79 23.86 6.11
N PHE A 51 -2.71 23.87 6.90
CA PHE A 51 -1.68 24.89 6.70
C PHE A 51 -1.12 24.76 5.29
N GLY A 52 -0.85 25.89 4.65
CA GLY A 52 -0.05 25.91 3.42
C GLY A 52 1.36 25.37 3.67
N ASN A 53 2.14 25.26 2.61
CA ASN A 53 3.54 24.86 2.74
C ASN A 53 4.30 25.89 3.58
N ILE A 54 4.97 25.41 4.62
CA ILE A 54 5.81 26.19 5.52
C ILE A 54 7.22 25.64 5.38
N GLU A 55 8.14 26.52 5.02
CA GLU A 55 9.57 26.26 5.01
C GLU A 55 10.27 27.15 6.04
N ALA A 56 11.19 26.56 6.79
CA ALA A 56 12.00 27.25 7.77
C ALA A 56 13.45 26.76 7.76
N GLU A 57 14.34 27.57 8.32
CA GLU A 57 15.74 27.26 8.51
C GLU A 57 16.09 27.33 10.00
N LEU A 58 16.58 26.23 10.56
CA LEU A 58 17.14 26.18 11.89
C LEU A 58 18.64 26.45 11.81
N ARG A 59 19.07 27.55 12.44
CA ARG A 59 20.46 28.02 12.45
C ARG A 59 21.00 27.99 13.87
N PHE A 60 22.22 27.50 14.05
CA PHE A 60 22.88 27.45 15.35
C PHE A 60 23.61 28.77 15.64
N GLN A 61 23.54 29.25 16.87
CA GLN A 61 24.22 30.46 17.34
C GLN A 61 25.24 30.11 18.41
N GLN A 62 26.44 30.71 18.32
CA GLN A 62 27.45 30.68 19.38
C GLN A 62 27.76 32.12 19.79
N GLY A 63 27.26 32.54 20.96
CA GLY A 63 27.25 33.96 21.33
C GLY A 63 26.33 34.78 20.40
N MET A 64 26.85 35.83 19.75
CA MET A 64 26.12 36.62 18.74
C MET A 64 26.40 36.21 17.29
N VAL A 65 27.23 35.18 17.06
CA VAL A 65 27.65 34.78 15.72
C VAL A 65 26.81 33.58 15.26
N GLU A 66 26.20 33.69 14.07
CA GLU A 66 25.56 32.56 13.40
C GLU A 66 26.65 31.59 12.90
N VAL A 67 26.56 30.32 13.30
CA VAL A 67 27.47 29.28 12.81
C VAL A 67 26.94 28.81 11.45
N GLU A 68 27.37 29.48 10.37
CA GLU A 68 26.91 29.22 8.99
C GLU A 68 27.10 27.75 8.54
N LYS A 69 27.97 26.99 9.20
CA LYS A 69 28.29 25.61 8.81
C LYS A 69 27.16 24.60 8.95
N ASN A 70 26.03 24.92 9.60
CA ASN A 70 24.94 23.95 9.81
C ASN A 70 23.54 24.58 9.72
N VAL A 71 23.16 25.11 8.55
CA VAL A 71 21.77 25.52 8.29
C VAL A 71 20.93 24.29 7.98
N LEU A 72 19.92 24.02 8.82
CA LEU A 72 19.04 22.86 8.67
C LEU A 72 17.70 23.31 8.14
N ARG A 73 17.28 22.73 7.01
CA ARG A 73 15.98 23.04 6.42
C ARG A 73 14.90 22.24 7.10
N LEU A 74 13.84 22.92 7.50
CA LEU A 74 12.65 22.36 8.10
C LEU A 74 11.47 22.65 7.17
N GLU A 75 10.61 21.68 6.93
CA GLU A 75 9.40 21.87 6.14
C GLU A 75 8.24 21.06 6.70
N ASN A 76 7.02 21.51 6.42
CA ASN A 76 5.79 20.86 6.85
C ASN A 76 5.12 20.05 5.73
N ILE A 77 5.80 19.90 4.57
CA ILE A 77 5.21 19.31 3.36
C ILE A 77 4.78 17.87 3.64
N THR A 78 3.46 17.66 3.65
CA THR A 78 2.84 16.34 3.79
C THR A 78 2.05 16.05 2.52
N ASN A 79 2.39 14.95 1.84
CA ASN A 79 1.59 14.48 0.71
C ASN A 79 0.31 13.84 1.26
N LEU A 80 -0.80 14.57 1.23
CA LEU A 80 -2.09 14.12 1.76
C LEU A 80 -2.58 12.83 1.12
N LEU A 81 -2.31 12.63 -0.17
CA LEU A 81 -2.69 11.42 -0.89
C LEU A 81 -1.97 10.20 -0.34
N VAL A 82 -0.65 10.28 -0.20
CA VAL A 82 0.14 9.20 0.39
C VAL A 82 -0.27 8.98 1.84
N TYR A 83 -0.49 10.07 2.60
CA TYR A 83 -0.86 10.00 4.00
C TYR A 83 -2.20 9.31 4.23
N THR A 84 -3.25 9.75 3.54
CA THR A 84 -4.60 9.16 3.66
C THR A 84 -4.60 7.70 3.22
N LYS A 85 -3.87 7.36 2.14
CA LYS A 85 -3.69 5.96 1.72
C LYS A 85 -2.94 5.13 2.75
N ASP A 86 -1.91 5.70 3.40
CA ASP A 86 -1.20 5.05 4.49
C ASP A 86 -2.11 4.80 5.70
N LEU A 87 -2.94 5.77 6.10
CA LEU A 87 -3.93 5.56 7.16
C LEU A 87 -4.93 4.46 6.80
N MET A 88 -5.26 4.35 5.51
CA MET A 88 -6.17 3.33 5.02
C MET A 88 -5.55 1.93 5.06
N THR A 89 -4.29 1.78 4.67
CA THR A 89 -3.70 0.45 4.44
C THR A 89 -2.79 -0.03 5.56
N LYS A 90 -2.11 0.84 6.31
CA LYS A 90 -1.14 0.44 7.34
C LYS A 90 -1.81 0.02 8.65
N ASN A 91 -1.20 -0.89 9.40
CA ASN A 91 -1.67 -1.24 10.75
C ASN A 91 -1.35 -0.12 11.75
N LEU A 92 -2.12 0.97 11.68
CA LEU A 92 -2.06 2.08 12.61
C LEU A 92 -3.22 1.92 13.58
N SER A 93 -2.89 1.65 14.86
CA SER A 93 -3.91 1.58 15.91
C SER A 93 -4.51 2.96 16.17
N SER A 94 -3.70 4.01 16.16
CA SER A 94 -4.10 5.37 16.48
C SER A 94 -3.30 6.38 15.64
N LEU A 95 -3.88 7.55 15.43
CA LEU A 95 -3.18 8.68 14.83
C LEU A 95 -2.19 9.25 15.85
N PRO A 96 -0.96 9.61 15.45
CA PRO A 96 0.00 10.16 16.39
C PRO A 96 -0.47 11.52 16.90
N VAL A 97 -0.20 11.82 18.18
CA VAL A 97 -0.66 13.03 18.87
C VAL A 97 -0.19 14.32 18.17
N ASN A 98 0.91 14.24 17.42
CA ASN A 98 1.55 15.35 16.74
C ASN A 98 1.10 15.54 15.29
N GLU A 99 -0.12 15.16 14.95
CA GLU A 99 -0.60 15.27 13.57
C GLU A 99 -0.82 16.70 13.07
N TYR A 100 -0.72 16.79 11.74
CA TYR A 100 -0.65 18.00 10.91
C TYR A 100 -1.98 18.77 10.77
N PHE A 101 -3.09 18.23 11.28
CA PHE A 101 -4.43 18.69 10.91
C PHE A 101 -5.14 19.45 12.02
N SER A 102 -5.66 20.62 11.62
CA SER A 102 -6.40 21.70 12.32
C SER A 102 -5.73 22.46 13.45
N GLU A 103 -5.00 21.80 14.34
CA GLU A 103 -4.46 22.49 15.51
C GLU A 103 -3.04 22.97 15.25
N GLN A 104 -2.25 22.16 14.55
CA GLN A 104 -0.80 22.32 14.47
C GLN A 104 -0.25 21.85 13.12
N SER A 105 0.75 22.56 12.59
CA SER A 105 1.56 22.15 11.46
C SER A 105 2.97 21.82 11.93
N VAL A 106 3.37 20.56 11.81
CA VAL A 106 4.69 20.08 12.26
C VAL A 106 5.76 20.31 11.19
N LEU A 107 6.87 20.92 11.58
CA LEU A 107 8.06 21.15 10.77
C LEU A 107 9.07 20.04 11.00
N ARG A 108 9.42 19.33 9.93
CA ARG A 108 10.34 18.19 9.94
C ARG A 108 11.63 18.55 9.21
N LEU A 109 12.74 17.97 9.67
CA LEU A 109 14.05 18.15 9.04
C LEU A 109 14.10 17.52 7.65
N LYS A 110 14.52 18.31 6.66
CA LYS A 110 14.75 17.89 5.29
C LYS A 110 16.21 17.48 5.13
N GLY A 111 16.45 16.21 4.84
CA GLY A 111 17.78 15.65 4.59
C GLY A 111 18.18 14.55 5.58
N PRO A 112 19.40 14.00 5.45
CA PRO A 112 19.86 12.91 6.31
C PRO A 112 19.97 13.35 7.76
N LYS A 113 19.69 12.42 8.70
CA LYS A 113 19.87 12.67 10.13
C LYS A 113 21.32 13.07 10.40
N ILE A 114 21.52 14.18 11.09
CA ILE A 114 22.85 14.70 11.40
C ILE A 114 23.20 14.28 12.83
N GLN A 115 24.36 13.64 12.99
CA GLN A 115 24.97 13.49 14.30
C GLN A 115 25.82 14.73 14.57
N ALA A 116 25.28 15.66 15.33
CA ALA A 116 26.02 16.80 15.85
C ALA A 116 26.33 16.56 17.34
N THR A 117 27.58 16.77 17.75
CA THR A 117 28.00 16.67 19.15
C THR A 117 28.05 18.07 19.75
N PHE A 118 27.21 18.31 20.74
CA PHE A 118 27.18 19.59 21.47
C PHE A 118 27.86 19.46 22.84
N TYR A 119 28.74 20.39 23.18
CA TYR A 119 29.43 20.43 24.48
C TYR A 119 28.69 21.27 25.53
N GLU A 120 27.86 22.22 25.09
CA GLU A 120 27.08 23.11 25.95
C GLU A 120 25.77 22.45 26.41
N SER A 121 25.28 22.82 27.61
CA SER A 121 24.01 22.28 28.15
C SER A 121 22.77 22.90 27.49
N HIS A 122 22.92 24.12 26.98
CA HIS A 122 21.90 24.83 26.21
C HIS A 122 22.49 25.27 24.88
N ILE A 123 21.64 25.32 23.87
CA ILE A 123 22.02 25.68 22.51
C ILE A 123 21.09 26.80 22.07
N PHE A 124 21.68 27.92 21.68
CA PHE A 124 20.94 29.01 21.08
C PHE A 124 20.72 28.70 19.61
N VAL A 125 19.46 28.76 19.18
CA VAL A 125 19.08 28.53 17.79
C VAL A 125 18.16 29.63 17.30
N LYS A 126 18.27 29.92 16.02
CA LYS A 126 17.41 30.86 15.30
C LYS A 126 16.63 30.08 14.26
N LEU A 127 15.31 30.09 14.38
CA LEU A 127 14.39 29.52 13.40
C LEU A 127 13.90 30.65 12.50
N VAL A 128 14.22 30.58 11.21
CA VAL A 128 13.88 31.61 10.22
C VAL A 128 12.87 31.03 9.24
N PHE A 129 11.68 31.60 9.17
CA PHE A 129 10.65 31.22 8.20
C PHE A 129 10.92 31.89 6.85
N LYS A 130 10.72 31.16 5.75
CA LYS A 130 10.96 31.69 4.41
C LYS A 130 9.88 32.65 3.94
N ASP A 131 8.63 32.33 4.26
CA ASP A 131 7.46 33.13 3.92
C ASP A 131 6.86 33.71 5.19
N PHE A 132 6.16 34.83 5.05
CA PHE A 132 5.34 35.36 6.12
C PHE A 132 4.24 34.34 6.45
N ILE A 133 4.37 33.73 7.62
CA ILE A 133 3.32 32.88 8.16
C ILE A 133 2.62 33.75 9.16
N GLN A 134 1.30 33.84 9.05
CA GLN A 134 0.48 34.39 10.13
C GLN A 134 0.49 33.38 11.29
N SER A 135 1.67 33.22 11.91
CA SER A 135 1.97 32.24 12.93
C SER A 135 1.58 32.81 14.28
N LYS A 136 1.01 31.94 15.08
CA LYS A 136 0.14 32.36 16.15
C LYS A 136 0.47 31.68 17.50
N VAL A 137 1.14 30.51 17.48
CA VAL A 137 1.97 29.94 18.57
C VAL A 137 2.95 28.92 17.98
N LEU A 138 4.24 28.99 18.31
CA LEU A 138 5.26 27.97 18.06
C LEU A 138 5.40 27.05 19.29
N SER A 139 5.53 25.76 19.07
CA SER A 139 5.73 24.78 20.13
C SER A 139 6.76 23.73 19.75
N LEU A 140 7.38 23.13 20.75
CA LEU A 140 8.18 21.92 20.62
C LEU A 140 7.33 20.71 21.00
N VAL A 141 7.16 19.78 20.08
CA VAL A 141 6.45 18.53 20.32
C VAL A 141 7.46 17.42 20.58
N THR A 142 7.35 16.80 21.74
CA THR A 142 8.23 15.73 22.24
C THR A 142 7.43 14.47 22.52
N LYS A 143 8.10 13.35 22.82
CA LYS A 143 7.44 12.12 23.30
C LYS A 143 6.62 12.33 24.58
N ASN A 144 7.00 13.30 25.41
CA ASN A 144 6.41 13.55 26.72
C ASN A 144 5.32 14.63 26.70
N GLY A 145 5.06 15.23 25.54
CA GLY A 145 4.06 16.29 25.39
C GLY A 145 4.57 17.50 24.62
N LYS A 146 3.82 18.59 24.74
CA LYS A 146 4.00 19.84 23.99
C LYS A 146 4.51 20.95 24.91
N ILE A 147 5.54 21.66 24.46
CA ILE A 147 6.11 22.81 25.16
C ILE A 147 5.89 24.04 24.28
N GLU A 148 5.14 25.02 24.77
CA GLU A 148 4.97 26.29 24.06
C GLU A 148 6.26 27.11 24.10
N LEU A 149 6.74 27.53 22.92
CA LEU A 149 7.96 28.33 22.77
C LEU A 149 7.67 29.83 22.61
N GLY A 150 6.43 30.21 22.28
CA GLY A 150 5.99 31.60 22.14
C GLY A 150 5.37 31.90 20.76
N LYS A 151 5.09 33.18 20.49
CA LYS A 151 4.53 33.66 19.22
C LYS A 151 5.61 34.34 18.38
N PHE A 152 5.65 34.05 17.09
CA PHE A 152 6.69 34.54 16.18
C PHE A 152 6.11 34.78 14.79
N GLU A 153 6.54 35.84 14.13
CA GLU A 153 6.09 36.21 12.77
C GLU A 153 7.03 35.64 11.70
N GLU A 154 8.33 35.94 11.77
CA GLU A 154 9.32 35.50 10.77
C GLU A 154 10.55 34.82 11.38
N VAL A 155 10.94 35.23 12.58
CA VAL A 155 12.16 34.73 13.23
C VAL A 155 11.86 34.39 14.69
N ALA A 156 12.22 33.19 15.11
CA ALA A 156 12.21 32.77 16.50
C ALA A 156 13.63 32.55 17.01
N ASN A 157 14.06 33.35 17.98
CA ASN A 157 15.30 33.11 18.73
C ASN A 157 14.96 32.25 19.93
N LEU A 158 15.53 31.06 20.00
CA LEU A 158 15.18 30.03 20.97
C LEU A 158 16.42 29.60 21.75
N LYS A 159 16.23 29.35 23.04
CA LYS A 159 17.21 28.67 23.88
C LYS A 159 16.67 27.28 24.17
N LEU A 160 17.23 26.26 23.52
CA LEU A 160 16.82 24.88 23.68
C LEU A 160 17.83 24.10 24.50
N GLU A 161 17.37 23.13 25.27
CA GLU A 161 18.25 22.22 25.96
C GLU A 161 18.94 21.27 24.97
N LYS A 162 20.17 20.84 25.29
CA LYS A 162 20.93 19.92 24.46
C LYS A 162 20.12 18.69 24.02
N HIS A 163 19.40 18.09 24.96
CA HIS A 163 18.61 16.89 24.69
C HIS A 163 17.45 17.15 23.71
N GLN A 164 16.89 18.36 23.69
CA GLN A 164 15.81 18.75 22.77
C GLN A 164 16.33 18.89 21.34
N ILE A 165 17.49 19.54 21.16
CA ILE A 165 18.14 19.64 19.85
C ILE A 165 18.53 18.27 19.34
N GLU A 166 19.17 17.43 20.16
CA GLU A 166 19.52 16.07 19.75
C GLU A 166 18.29 15.26 19.32
N ALA A 167 17.16 15.41 20.03
CA ALA A 167 15.90 14.79 19.65
C ALA A 167 15.36 15.33 18.32
N ILE A 168 15.45 16.64 18.06
CA ILE A 168 15.08 17.24 16.75
C ILE A 168 15.94 16.65 15.63
N LEU A 169 17.27 16.60 15.81
CA LEU A 169 18.20 16.09 14.80
C LEU A 169 18.02 14.59 14.51
N LYS A 170 17.59 13.82 15.51
CA LYS A 170 17.24 12.40 15.37
C LYS A 170 15.84 12.17 14.80
N GLY A 171 15.01 13.22 14.68
CA GLY A 171 13.62 13.15 14.26
C GLY A 171 12.68 12.57 15.31
N GLU A 172 13.03 12.69 16.60
CA GLU A 172 12.22 12.26 17.74
C GLU A 172 11.39 13.41 18.34
N SER A 173 11.72 14.66 18.00
CA SER A 173 10.98 15.86 18.40
C SER A 173 10.90 16.81 17.22
N PHE A 174 9.87 17.65 17.22
CA PHE A 174 9.57 18.49 16.08
C PHE A 174 9.06 19.86 16.52
N PHE A 175 9.31 20.88 15.71
CA PHE A 175 8.62 22.15 15.89
C PHE A 175 7.21 22.04 15.32
N ALA A 176 6.24 22.67 15.97
CA ALA A 176 4.86 22.73 15.52
C ALA A 176 4.35 24.18 15.57
N ILE A 177 3.62 24.59 14.54
CA ILE A 177 2.98 25.90 14.46
C ILE A 177 1.48 25.71 14.60
N SER A 178 0.86 26.33 15.60
CA SER A 178 -0.59 26.34 15.78
C SER A 178 -1.24 27.68 15.42
N ARG A 179 -2.51 27.62 15.01
CA ARG A 179 -3.37 28.82 14.91
C ARG A 179 -3.69 29.29 16.34
N GLU A 180 -3.74 30.59 16.59
CA GLU A 180 -4.16 31.16 17.88
C GLU A 180 -5.64 30.88 17.99
N THR A 181 -5.98 29.99 18.89
CA THR A 181 -7.31 29.93 19.47
C THR A 181 -7.48 31.19 20.31
N LYS A 182 -8.43 32.07 19.95
CA LYS A 182 -8.79 33.18 20.83
C LYS A 182 -9.18 32.58 22.19
N LYS A 183 -8.52 33.02 23.27
CA LYS A 183 -8.79 32.56 24.65
C LYS A 183 -10.24 32.76 25.10
N GLU A 184 -11.04 33.55 24.38
CA GLU A 184 -12.47 33.74 24.64
C GLU A 184 -13.32 32.47 24.41
N PHE A 185 -12.78 31.45 23.71
CA PHE A 185 -13.45 30.15 23.48
C PHE A 185 -13.17 29.07 24.54
N PHE A 186 -12.30 29.34 25.52
CA PHE A 186 -11.98 28.38 26.59
C PHE A 186 -12.12 29.05 27.96
N LEU A 187 -13.30 29.62 28.23
CA LEU A 187 -13.71 29.83 29.61
C LEU A 187 -14.25 28.49 30.14
N ASN A 188 -13.33 27.68 30.68
CA ASN A 188 -13.54 26.54 31.60
C ASN A 188 -13.38 25.08 31.13
N SER A 189 -12.82 24.75 29.95
CA SER A 189 -12.48 23.35 29.66
C SER A 189 -10.99 23.16 29.38
N GLN A 190 -10.39 22.23 30.14
CA GLN A 190 -9.13 21.55 29.81
C GLN A 190 -9.14 21.18 28.32
N GLU A 191 -8.00 21.21 27.62
CA GLU A 191 -7.69 20.95 26.18
C GLU A 191 -8.35 19.71 25.50
N SER A 192 -9.56 19.35 25.86
CA SER A 192 -10.22 18.07 25.68
C SER A 192 -11.52 18.16 24.87
N ASP A 193 -12.03 19.35 24.53
CA ASP A 193 -13.45 19.45 24.18
C ASP A 193 -13.78 19.08 22.71
N ILE A 194 -12.97 19.49 21.72
CA ILE A 194 -13.33 19.22 20.32
C ILE A 194 -13.14 17.74 19.95
N LYS A 195 -12.01 17.10 20.33
CA LYS A 195 -11.75 15.68 20.06
C LYS A 195 -12.65 14.74 20.86
N THR A 196 -13.19 15.19 21.99
CA THR A 196 -14.17 14.41 22.75
C THR A 196 -15.57 14.53 22.15
N LYS A 197 -15.94 15.70 21.59
CA LYS A 197 -17.25 15.95 20.96
C LYS A 197 -17.32 15.57 19.47
N THR A 198 -16.20 15.44 18.77
CA THR A 198 -16.12 15.19 17.32
C THR A 198 -15.23 14.00 16.98
N TYR A 199 -15.40 13.42 15.80
CA TYR A 199 -14.46 12.49 15.16
C TYR A 199 -13.96 13.09 13.85
N ARG A 200 -12.74 12.71 13.43
CA ARG A 200 -12.17 13.16 12.16
C ARG A 200 -12.54 12.22 11.02
N VAL A 201 -12.76 12.77 9.84
CA VAL A 201 -12.94 12.03 8.59
C VAL A 201 -11.91 12.49 7.58
N PHE A 202 -10.96 11.63 7.23
CA PHE A 202 -10.09 11.81 6.08
C PHE A 202 -10.83 11.29 4.85
N MET A 203 -11.22 12.19 3.95
CA MET A 203 -12.00 11.86 2.77
C MET A 203 -11.19 12.11 1.51
N ASP A 204 -10.85 11.04 0.78
CA ASP A 204 -10.36 11.07 -0.59
C ASP A 204 -11.51 10.73 -1.53
N ASN A 205 -11.91 11.66 -2.40
CA ASN A 205 -13.00 11.43 -3.35
C ASN A 205 -12.49 11.09 -4.78
N GLY A 206 -11.21 10.78 -4.93
CA GLY A 206 -10.54 10.52 -6.20
C GLY A 206 -10.08 11.77 -6.95
N LYS A 207 -10.44 12.98 -6.49
CA LYS A 207 -10.02 14.27 -7.07
C LYS A 207 -9.21 15.10 -6.08
N ASP A 208 -9.70 15.21 -4.86
CA ASP A 208 -9.11 15.97 -3.79
C ASP A 208 -9.30 15.25 -2.44
N ILE A 209 -8.47 15.66 -1.48
CA ILE A 209 -8.50 15.12 -0.13
C ILE A 209 -8.88 16.23 0.83
N LYS A 210 -9.93 15.95 1.60
CA LYS A 210 -10.46 16.85 2.61
C LYS A 210 -10.51 16.15 3.95
N ILE A 211 -10.41 16.94 5.01
CA ILE A 211 -10.44 16.43 6.37
C ILE A 211 -11.52 17.19 7.13
N TYR A 212 -12.48 16.44 7.65
CA TYR A 212 -13.63 16.98 8.33
C TYR A 212 -13.57 16.66 9.81
N TYR A 213 -13.94 17.61 10.66
CA TYR A 213 -14.43 17.29 12.01
C TYR A 213 -15.92 17.13 11.95
N VAL A 214 -16.40 15.98 12.38
CA VAL A 214 -17.82 15.66 12.41
C VAL A 214 -18.24 15.49 13.85
N SER A 215 -19.30 16.18 14.26
CA SER A 215 -19.89 15.99 15.58
C SER A 215 -20.20 14.51 15.79
N LYS A 216 -19.87 13.96 16.97
CA LYS A 216 -20.25 12.58 17.32
C LYS A 216 -21.76 12.38 17.39
N SER A 217 -22.55 13.46 17.50
CA SER A 217 -24.00 13.41 17.37
C SER A 217 -24.48 13.21 15.93
N TYR A 218 -23.62 13.43 14.93
CA TYR A 218 -23.93 13.26 13.52
C TYR A 218 -23.44 11.91 13.02
N PRO A 219 -24.34 10.97 12.67
CA PRO A 219 -23.94 9.62 12.29
C PRO A 219 -23.14 9.58 10.99
N LEU A 220 -22.14 8.68 10.92
CA LEU A 220 -21.38 8.43 9.68
C LEU A 220 -22.27 8.13 8.48
N LYS A 221 -23.38 7.42 8.67
CA LYS A 221 -24.35 7.14 7.60
C LYS A 221 -24.93 8.42 6.99
N SER A 222 -25.23 9.43 7.82
CA SER A 222 -25.72 10.73 7.37
C SER A 222 -24.64 11.47 6.58
N PHE A 223 -23.39 11.44 7.08
CA PHE A 223 -22.22 11.97 6.36
C PHE A 223 -22.04 11.33 4.98
N LEU A 224 -22.04 10.00 4.89
CA LEU A 224 -21.92 9.27 3.63
C LEU A 224 -23.07 9.59 2.66
N THR A 225 -24.30 9.73 3.18
CA THR A 225 -25.49 10.08 2.39
C THR A 225 -25.36 11.49 1.80
N HIS A 226 -24.83 12.45 2.56
CA HIS A 226 -24.55 13.80 2.06
C HIS A 226 -23.65 13.78 0.82
N PHE A 227 -22.60 12.94 0.84
CA PHE A 227 -21.70 12.74 -0.30
C PHE A 227 -22.22 11.74 -1.34
N LYS A 228 -23.48 11.29 -1.24
CA LYS A 228 -24.11 10.32 -2.15
C LYS A 228 -23.38 8.97 -2.22
N ILE A 229 -22.66 8.59 -1.18
CA ILE A 229 -21.95 7.31 -1.07
C ILE A 229 -22.95 6.25 -0.58
N LYS A 230 -23.46 5.44 -1.51
CA LYS A 230 -24.49 4.42 -1.22
C LYS A 230 -23.93 3.03 -0.98
N SER A 231 -22.80 2.71 -1.62
CA SER A 231 -22.15 1.41 -1.53
C SER A 231 -20.72 1.64 -1.11
N TYR A 232 -20.33 1.03 0.01
CA TYR A 232 -18.99 1.10 0.58
C TYR A 232 -18.70 -0.18 1.35
N LYS A 233 -17.43 -0.48 1.57
CA LYS A 233 -17.00 -1.63 2.37
C LYS A 233 -15.92 -1.20 3.36
N ASP A 234 -16.00 -1.73 4.58
CA ASP A 234 -14.91 -1.58 5.53
C ASP A 234 -13.70 -2.38 5.04
N ILE A 235 -12.51 -1.77 5.11
CA ILE A 235 -11.29 -2.44 4.70
C ILE A 235 -10.82 -3.37 5.82
N GLU A 236 -10.73 -4.65 5.49
CA GLU A 236 -10.11 -5.64 6.36
C GLU A 236 -8.69 -5.85 5.83
N GLU A 237 -7.67 -5.75 6.69
CA GLU A 237 -6.27 -5.89 6.25
C GLU A 237 -5.99 -7.23 5.55
N ALA A 238 -6.74 -8.28 5.91
CA ALA A 238 -6.65 -9.57 5.22
C ALA A 238 -7.04 -9.48 3.74
N ASN A 239 -7.98 -8.58 3.38
CA ASN A 239 -8.45 -8.35 2.02
C ASN A 239 -7.49 -7.45 1.20
N LEU A 240 -6.54 -6.78 1.86
CA LEU A 240 -5.51 -5.98 1.18
C LEU A 240 -4.32 -6.82 0.71
N LEU A 241 -4.17 -8.04 1.25
CA LEU A 241 -3.03 -8.89 0.92
C LEU A 241 -3.18 -9.49 -0.48
N THR A 242 -4.38 -9.80 -0.94
CA THR A 242 -4.64 -10.33 -2.29
C THR A 242 -5.13 -9.21 -3.20
N THR A 243 -4.59 -9.14 -4.42
CA THR A 243 -4.92 -8.08 -5.40
C THR A 243 -5.97 -8.53 -6.40
N THR A 244 -6.43 -9.77 -6.25
CA THR A 244 -7.24 -10.46 -7.24
C THR A 244 -8.69 -10.02 -7.14
N TYR A 245 -9.22 -9.65 -8.31
CA TYR A 245 -10.47 -8.94 -8.51
C TYR A 245 -11.64 -9.71 -7.86
N GLN A 246 -12.13 -9.28 -6.69
CA GLN A 246 -13.48 -9.68 -6.28
C GLN A 246 -14.43 -8.82 -7.11
N SER A 247 -15.00 -9.39 -8.17
CA SER A 247 -16.12 -8.74 -8.89
C SER A 247 -17.17 -8.32 -7.86
N GLU A 248 -17.76 -7.13 -8.04
CA GLU A 248 -18.84 -6.55 -7.20
C GLU A 248 -18.39 -5.76 -5.95
N LEU A 249 -17.09 -5.53 -5.74
CA LEU A 249 -16.67 -4.64 -4.66
C LEU A 249 -17.00 -3.17 -4.94
N PRO A 250 -17.42 -2.39 -3.93
CA PRO A 250 -17.64 -0.96 -4.08
C PRO A 250 -16.31 -0.23 -4.33
N GLU A 251 -16.37 0.88 -5.06
CA GLU A 251 -15.22 1.80 -5.25
C GLU A 251 -14.94 2.64 -3.99
N TRP A 252 -15.82 2.61 -2.99
CA TRP A 252 -15.67 3.34 -1.74
C TRP A 252 -15.27 2.42 -0.61
N TRP A 253 -14.23 2.83 0.11
CA TRP A 253 -13.66 2.07 1.21
C TRP A 253 -13.64 2.89 2.47
N ILE A 254 -13.91 2.25 3.61
CA ILE A 254 -13.90 2.89 4.92
C ILE A 254 -12.95 2.15 5.86
N ARG A 255 -12.25 2.89 6.72
CA ARG A 255 -11.55 2.35 7.87
C ARG A 255 -11.87 3.15 9.12
N THR A 256 -12.10 2.44 10.22
CA THR A 256 -12.18 3.05 11.55
C THR A 256 -10.87 2.81 12.30
N LEU A 257 -10.29 3.88 12.83
CA LEU A 257 -9.12 3.86 13.72
C LEU A 257 -9.57 3.74 15.19
N HIS A 258 -8.69 3.36 16.13
CA HIS A 258 -9.10 3.14 17.54
C HIS A 258 -9.74 4.36 18.19
N ASP A 259 -9.33 5.57 17.81
CA ASP A 259 -9.85 6.82 18.38
C ASP A 259 -11.20 7.25 17.77
N THR A 260 -11.89 6.33 17.09
CA THR A 260 -13.14 6.55 16.33
C THR A 260 -13.01 7.39 15.07
N ASP A 261 -11.82 7.90 14.77
CA ASP A 261 -11.50 8.57 13.50
C ASP A 261 -11.74 7.63 12.30
N LYS A 262 -12.09 8.24 11.18
CA LYS A 262 -12.52 7.56 9.95
C LYS A 262 -11.63 7.96 8.79
N VAL A 263 -11.31 6.98 7.96
CA VAL A 263 -10.70 7.18 6.65
C VAL A 263 -11.68 6.67 5.62
N ILE A 264 -12.00 7.49 4.63
CA ILE A 264 -12.94 7.19 3.54
C ILE A 264 -12.24 7.53 2.25
N ILE A 265 -12.16 6.57 1.33
CA ILE A 265 -11.48 6.80 0.05
C ILE A 265 -12.29 6.22 -1.11
N HIS A 266 -12.24 6.91 -2.25
CA HIS A 266 -12.74 6.42 -3.53
C HIS A 266 -11.56 5.91 -4.36
N GLU A 267 -11.39 4.59 -4.41
CA GLU A 267 -10.21 3.98 -5.01
C GLU A 267 -10.48 2.52 -5.42
N ASP A 268 -9.79 2.06 -6.48
CA ASP A 268 -9.80 0.64 -6.86
C ASP A 268 -9.08 -0.21 -5.80
N LEU A 269 -9.64 -1.35 -5.40
CA LEU A 269 -9.00 -2.26 -4.43
C LEU A 269 -7.58 -2.61 -4.86
N LYS A 270 -7.34 -2.79 -6.16
CA LYS A 270 -6.01 -3.08 -6.70
C LYS A 270 -5.01 -2.00 -6.34
N ASN A 271 -5.39 -0.72 -6.47
CA ASN A 271 -4.51 0.39 -6.12
C ASN A 271 -4.22 0.43 -4.61
N LEU A 272 -5.19 0.04 -3.78
CA LEU A 272 -4.99 -0.07 -2.34
C LEU A 272 -4.12 -1.24 -1.93
N ALA A 273 -4.32 -2.40 -2.55
CA ALA A 273 -3.50 -3.57 -2.35
C ALA A 273 -2.06 -3.29 -2.81
N ASP A 274 -1.86 -2.69 -3.98
CA ASP A 274 -0.53 -2.28 -4.47
C ASP A 274 0.15 -1.28 -3.51
N HIS A 275 -0.59 -0.29 -2.99
CA HIS A 275 -0.08 0.65 -1.98
C HIS A 275 0.24 -0.04 -0.65
N TYR A 276 -0.58 -1.00 -0.21
CA TYR A 276 -0.36 -1.81 0.99
C TYR A 276 0.95 -2.62 0.89
N LEU A 277 1.17 -3.25 -0.28
CA LEU A 277 2.34 -4.07 -0.57
C LEU A 277 3.66 -3.28 -0.61
N LEU A 278 3.63 -1.94 -0.72
CA LEU A 278 4.85 -1.11 -0.59
C LEU A 278 5.53 -1.25 0.79
N ASN A 279 4.78 -1.71 1.80
CA ASN A 279 5.33 -1.95 3.14
C ASN A 279 6.00 -3.33 3.29
N PHE A 280 5.93 -4.16 2.25
CA PHE A 280 6.47 -5.51 2.23
C PHE A 280 7.84 -5.51 1.55
N LYS A 281 8.73 -6.40 1.97
CA LYS A 281 9.96 -6.69 1.23
C LYS A 281 9.60 -7.54 0.02
N THR A 282 9.93 -7.06 -1.17
CA THR A 282 9.73 -7.79 -2.41
C THR A 282 10.98 -8.58 -2.79
N ASN A 283 10.81 -9.88 -3.03
CA ASN A 283 11.85 -10.76 -3.57
C ASN A 283 11.36 -11.39 -4.87
N THR A 284 12.20 -11.36 -5.90
CA THR A 284 11.89 -12.02 -7.18
C THR A 284 12.76 -13.24 -7.36
N HIS A 285 12.14 -14.33 -7.79
CA HIS A 285 12.78 -15.62 -7.97
C HIS A 285 12.30 -16.27 -9.26
N LYS A 286 13.17 -17.09 -9.84
CA LYS A 286 12.84 -17.91 -11.01
C LYS A 286 13.03 -19.37 -10.64
N VAL A 287 11.98 -20.16 -10.82
CA VAL A 287 12.00 -21.62 -10.66
C VAL A 287 11.73 -22.24 -12.02
N LEU A 288 12.47 -23.29 -12.37
CA LEU A 288 12.43 -23.93 -13.67
C LEU A 288 12.33 -25.46 -13.54
N ARG A 289 11.44 -26.05 -14.35
CA ARG A 289 11.34 -27.48 -14.65
C ARG A 289 11.63 -27.69 -16.14
N VAL A 290 12.56 -28.60 -16.44
CA VAL A 290 12.96 -28.93 -17.82
C VAL A 290 12.68 -30.41 -18.05
N ASN A 291 11.90 -30.73 -19.08
CA ASN A 291 11.49 -32.10 -19.41
C ASN A 291 10.92 -32.86 -18.22
N GLY A 292 10.03 -32.22 -17.45
CA GLY A 292 9.41 -32.84 -16.28
C GLY A 292 10.29 -32.92 -15.04
N TYR A 293 11.56 -32.52 -15.08
CA TYR A 293 12.47 -32.57 -13.93
C TYR A 293 12.85 -31.20 -13.38
N SER A 294 12.77 -31.07 -12.06
CA SER A 294 13.32 -29.94 -11.32
C SER A 294 13.93 -30.39 -9.98
N LYS A 295 15.05 -29.76 -9.62
CA LYS A 295 15.58 -29.75 -8.24
C LYS A 295 15.43 -28.37 -7.60
N GLN A 296 14.87 -27.42 -8.34
CA GLN A 296 14.74 -26.04 -7.87
C GLN A 296 13.52 -25.94 -6.97
N HIS A 297 13.71 -25.25 -5.86
CA HIS A 297 12.67 -24.89 -4.91
C HIS A 297 12.97 -23.49 -4.42
N LEU A 298 11.92 -22.74 -4.14
CA LEU A 298 12.00 -21.43 -3.52
C LEU A 298 11.65 -21.60 -2.05
N VAL A 299 12.59 -21.25 -1.18
CA VAL A 299 12.38 -21.17 0.26
C VAL A 299 12.31 -19.71 0.66
N LEU A 300 11.18 -19.30 1.23
CA LEU A 300 11.01 -18.00 1.84
C LEU A 300 11.10 -18.22 3.36
N THR A 301 12.25 -17.83 3.94
CA THR A 301 12.56 -18.00 5.36
C THR A 301 12.90 -16.66 6.02
N LYS A 302 12.37 -16.50 7.25
CA LYS A 302 12.58 -15.45 8.26
C LYS A 302 11.56 -14.31 8.29
N SER A 303 10.57 -14.43 9.16
CA SER A 303 10.49 -13.79 10.50
C SER A 303 9.21 -14.36 11.13
N ALA A 304 9.17 -14.56 12.44
CA ALA A 304 8.01 -15.17 13.09
C ALA A 304 6.70 -14.46 12.68
N VAL A 305 5.74 -15.20 12.12
CA VAL A 305 4.37 -14.76 11.84
C VAL A 305 4.21 -13.67 10.76
N ALA A 306 5.08 -13.58 9.74
CA ALA A 306 4.92 -12.60 8.66
C ALA A 306 3.79 -12.95 7.67
N LYS A 307 2.92 -11.97 7.34
CA LYS A 307 2.02 -12.08 6.18
C LYS A 307 2.85 -12.19 4.90
N SER A 308 2.41 -13.04 3.98
CA SER A 308 3.10 -13.25 2.71
C SER A 308 2.11 -13.31 1.56
N LEU A 309 2.41 -12.60 0.47
CA LEU A 309 1.75 -12.75 -0.81
C LEU A 309 2.76 -13.28 -1.81
N VAL A 310 2.39 -14.31 -2.57
CA VAL A 310 3.20 -14.83 -3.68
C VAL A 310 2.44 -14.66 -4.98
N LYS A 311 3.00 -13.87 -5.91
CA LYS A 311 2.51 -13.77 -7.30
C LYS A 311 3.34 -14.69 -8.19
N ILE A 312 2.67 -15.56 -8.93
CA ILE A 312 3.27 -16.60 -9.76
C ILE A 312 2.90 -16.33 -11.22
N ARG A 313 3.90 -16.10 -12.07
CA ARG A 313 3.72 -15.95 -13.51
C ARG A 313 4.30 -17.18 -14.22
N PRO A 314 3.46 -18.15 -14.61
CA PRO A 314 3.91 -19.37 -15.26
C PRO A 314 4.17 -19.16 -16.74
N THR A 315 5.12 -19.91 -17.30
CA THR A 315 5.34 -20.01 -18.74
C THR A 315 5.60 -21.47 -19.08
N LYS A 316 4.75 -22.05 -19.93
CA LYS A 316 4.84 -23.44 -20.38
C LYS A 316 5.17 -23.49 -21.86
N GLN A 317 6.13 -24.32 -22.22
CA GLN A 317 6.47 -24.66 -23.59
C GLN A 317 6.39 -26.17 -23.76
N ASN A 318 5.75 -26.58 -24.85
CA ASN A 318 5.74 -27.98 -25.26
C ASN A 318 6.62 -28.16 -26.50
N ALA A 319 7.37 -29.25 -26.52
CA ALA A 319 8.12 -29.66 -27.70
C ALA A 319 7.19 -30.36 -28.68
N ILE A 320 7.34 -30.02 -29.96
CA ILE A 320 6.72 -30.74 -31.06
C ILE A 320 7.78 -31.62 -31.68
N PHE A 321 7.47 -32.90 -31.77
CA PHE A 321 8.35 -33.88 -32.37
C PHE A 321 7.81 -34.37 -33.70
N LYS A 322 8.70 -34.52 -34.66
CA LYS A 322 8.44 -35.26 -35.89
C LYS A 322 9.20 -36.56 -35.83
N GLU A 323 8.53 -37.65 -36.17
CA GLU A 323 9.19 -38.92 -36.42
C GLU A 323 10.24 -38.73 -37.51
N VAL A 324 11.49 -39.09 -37.19
CA VAL A 324 12.54 -39.22 -38.19
C VAL A 324 12.64 -40.69 -38.53
N ILE A 325 12.34 -40.98 -39.79
CA ILE A 325 12.37 -42.32 -40.36
C ILE A 325 13.76 -42.96 -40.11
N ASP A 326 13.70 -44.17 -39.55
CA ASP A 326 14.66 -45.26 -39.55
C ASP A 326 16.15 -44.86 -39.59
N LYS A 327 16.79 -44.83 -38.41
CA LYS A 327 18.24 -44.88 -38.31
C LYS A 327 18.66 -46.20 -37.67
N GLY A 328 18.61 -47.25 -38.47
CA GLY A 328 19.47 -48.41 -38.31
C GLY A 328 18.70 -49.70 -38.10
N VAL A 329 18.79 -50.58 -39.10
CA VAL A 329 18.54 -52.01 -38.92
C VAL A 329 19.62 -52.54 -37.99
N SER A 330 19.25 -52.83 -36.75
CA SER A 330 20.12 -53.61 -35.85
C SER A 330 19.79 -55.08 -36.06
N TYR A 331 20.74 -55.81 -36.64
CA TYR A 331 20.67 -57.27 -36.70
C TYR A 331 21.13 -57.79 -35.34
N HIS A 332 20.23 -58.37 -34.55
CA HIS A 332 20.68 -59.17 -33.42
C HIS A 332 21.45 -60.37 -33.96
N GLN A 333 22.76 -60.39 -33.78
CA GLN A 333 23.59 -61.59 -33.94
C GLN A 333 23.36 -62.52 -32.73
N GLY A 334 22.13 -63.03 -32.61
CA GLY A 334 21.84 -64.25 -31.86
C GLY A 334 21.92 -65.42 -32.84
N ARG A 335 22.47 -66.56 -32.38
CA ARG A 335 22.82 -67.76 -33.16
C ARG A 335 21.90 -68.03 -34.38
N PRO A 336 22.46 -68.45 -35.53
CA PRO A 336 21.66 -68.80 -36.70
C PRO A 336 20.68 -69.90 -36.32
N ILE A 337 19.38 -69.57 -36.37
CA ILE A 337 18.33 -70.58 -36.41
C ILE A 337 18.37 -71.12 -37.85
N GLU A 338 18.34 -72.43 -38.00
CA GLU A 338 18.58 -73.19 -39.24
C GLU A 338 17.66 -72.85 -40.44
N ASN A 339 16.77 -71.86 -40.31
CA ASN A 339 15.91 -71.35 -41.37
C ASN A 339 16.00 -69.82 -41.44
N GLY A 340 17.07 -69.27 -42.03
CA GLY A 340 17.14 -68.00 -42.79
C GLY A 340 16.52 -66.68 -42.29
N ASP A 341 15.83 -66.61 -41.16
CA ASP A 341 14.99 -65.47 -40.81
C ASP A 341 15.74 -64.47 -39.93
N SER A 342 16.27 -63.42 -40.56
CA SER A 342 16.81 -62.26 -39.83
C SER A 342 15.68 -61.42 -39.25
N TRP A 343 15.64 -61.23 -37.93
CA TRP A 343 14.66 -60.34 -37.30
C TRP A 343 15.12 -58.90 -37.55
N LYS A 344 14.34 -58.14 -38.34
CA LYS A 344 14.58 -56.71 -38.54
C LYS A 344 13.92 -55.94 -37.41
N CYS A 345 14.74 -55.38 -36.52
CA CYS A 345 14.30 -54.43 -35.52
C CYS A 345 14.46 -53.02 -36.08
N ASN A 346 13.33 -52.35 -36.29
CA ASN A 346 13.30 -50.95 -36.69
C ASN A 346 13.18 -50.09 -35.41
N ASN A 347 14.09 -49.14 -35.27
CA ASN A 347 14.10 -48.17 -34.18
C ASN A 347 13.59 -46.82 -34.71
N TYR A 348 12.56 -46.31 -34.06
CA TYR A 348 11.91 -45.05 -34.42
C TYR A 348 12.35 -43.95 -33.46
N TYR A 349 12.90 -42.88 -34.03
CA TYR A 349 13.37 -41.73 -33.27
C TYR A 349 12.49 -40.51 -33.52
N LEU A 350 12.31 -39.71 -32.48
CA LEU A 350 11.63 -38.43 -32.57
C LEU A 350 12.68 -37.32 -32.63
N ASN A 351 12.59 -36.45 -33.64
CA ASN A 351 13.36 -35.21 -33.69
C ASN A 351 12.47 -34.04 -33.28
N GLN A 352 12.94 -33.23 -32.34
CA GLN A 352 12.26 -32.01 -31.96
C GLN A 352 12.34 -31.02 -33.11
N ILE A 353 11.19 -30.62 -33.66
CA ILE A 353 11.12 -29.69 -34.79
C ILE A 353 10.73 -28.28 -34.38
N SER A 354 10.05 -28.12 -33.23
CA SER A 354 9.71 -26.80 -32.70
C SER A 354 9.35 -26.84 -31.21
N LYS A 355 9.26 -25.65 -30.62
CA LYS A 355 8.70 -25.41 -29.29
C LYS A 355 7.51 -24.46 -29.44
N VAL A 356 6.42 -24.73 -28.73
CA VAL A 356 5.20 -23.91 -28.76
C VAL A 356 4.85 -23.49 -27.35
N ASN A 357 4.62 -22.19 -27.15
CA ASN A 357 4.09 -21.65 -25.90
C ASN A 357 2.65 -22.13 -25.71
N VAL A 358 2.35 -22.66 -24.53
CA VAL A 358 1.03 -23.15 -24.16
C VAL A 358 0.48 -22.28 -23.03
N PRO A 359 -0.78 -21.83 -23.10
CA PRO A 359 -1.41 -21.14 -21.98
C PRO A 359 -1.46 -22.07 -20.76
N VAL A 360 -1.23 -21.50 -19.57
CA VAL A 360 -1.23 -22.23 -18.30
C VAL A 360 -2.49 -21.90 -17.54
N ASN A 361 -3.27 -22.90 -17.18
CA ASN A 361 -4.48 -22.75 -16.36
C ASN A 361 -4.22 -23.09 -14.88
N GLU A 362 -5.25 -22.97 -14.05
CA GLU A 362 -5.15 -23.26 -12.61
C GLU A 362 -4.71 -24.71 -12.34
N SER A 363 -5.31 -25.68 -13.06
CA SER A 363 -5.00 -27.10 -12.89
C SER A 363 -3.55 -27.42 -13.24
N ASP A 364 -2.99 -26.82 -14.29
CA ASP A 364 -1.58 -27.00 -14.65
C ASP A 364 -0.65 -26.56 -13.50
N ILE A 365 -0.99 -25.48 -12.79
CA ILE A 365 -0.20 -24.99 -11.65
C ILE A 365 -0.36 -25.92 -10.46
N ARG A 366 -1.58 -26.31 -10.13
CA ARG A 366 -1.85 -27.22 -8.99
C ARG A 366 -1.18 -28.58 -9.17
N ASP A 367 -1.18 -29.11 -10.39
CA ASP A 367 -0.51 -30.37 -10.71
C ASP A 367 1.01 -30.22 -10.68
N ALA A 368 1.54 -29.06 -11.09
CA ALA A 368 2.98 -28.84 -11.18
C ALA A 368 3.62 -28.40 -9.88
N LEU A 369 2.92 -27.69 -8.99
CA LEU A 369 3.47 -26.98 -7.85
C LEU A 369 3.11 -27.67 -6.52
N GLN A 370 4.12 -28.00 -5.73
CA GLN A 370 3.96 -28.30 -4.30
C GLN A 370 4.17 -27.02 -3.49
N VAL A 371 3.24 -26.80 -2.55
CA VAL A 371 3.34 -25.75 -1.55
C VAL A 371 3.49 -26.41 -0.19
N LYS A 372 4.58 -26.10 0.53
CA LYS A 372 4.75 -26.53 1.92
C LYS A 372 4.80 -25.32 2.83
N ILE A 373 4.04 -25.39 3.91
CA ILE A 373 4.00 -24.37 4.97
C ILE A 373 4.47 -25.02 6.25
N ASN A 374 5.53 -24.48 6.86
CA ASN A 374 6.15 -25.00 8.09
C ASN A 374 6.47 -26.51 7.97
N GLY A 375 6.96 -26.93 6.80
CA GLY A 375 7.33 -28.32 6.49
C GLY A 375 6.16 -29.26 6.17
N ARG A 376 4.90 -28.80 6.22
CA ARG A 376 3.71 -29.61 5.89
C ARG A 376 3.23 -29.31 4.47
N LEU A 377 2.93 -30.35 3.70
CA LEU A 377 2.32 -30.22 2.38
C LEU A 377 0.93 -29.60 2.51
N TYR A 378 0.65 -28.61 1.68
CA TYR A 378 -0.62 -27.89 1.65
C TYR A 378 -1.27 -28.13 0.30
N GLU A 379 -2.08 -29.21 0.21
CA GLU A 379 -2.67 -29.67 -1.05
C GLU A 379 -3.75 -28.71 -1.61
N HIS A 380 -4.36 -27.92 -0.72
CA HIS A 380 -5.42 -26.98 -1.06
C HIS A 380 -5.06 -25.56 -0.58
N PHE A 381 -4.31 -24.82 -1.39
CA PHE A 381 -4.11 -23.39 -1.21
C PHE A 381 -5.09 -22.57 -2.06
N PRO A 382 -5.60 -21.43 -1.54
CA PRO A 382 -6.31 -20.46 -2.36
C PRO A 382 -5.34 -19.98 -3.45
N LEU A 383 -5.77 -20.13 -4.70
CA LEU A 383 -5.03 -19.71 -5.87
C LEU A 383 -5.98 -18.85 -6.71
N GLU A 384 -5.70 -17.56 -6.80
CA GLU A 384 -6.58 -16.62 -7.49
C GLU A 384 -5.88 -16.08 -8.75
N MET A 385 -6.62 -16.00 -9.86
CA MET A 385 -6.08 -15.52 -11.14
C MET A 385 -6.25 -14.02 -11.28
N GLY A 386 -5.16 -13.30 -11.52
CA GLY A 386 -5.16 -11.87 -11.81
C GLY A 386 -4.52 -11.53 -13.16
N ILE A 387 -4.77 -10.31 -13.62
CA ILE A 387 -4.19 -9.77 -14.86
C ILE A 387 -3.62 -8.38 -14.59
N ASP A 388 -2.36 -8.15 -14.98
CA ASP A 388 -1.72 -6.84 -14.96
C ASP A 388 -1.00 -6.54 -16.28
N LYS A 389 -0.23 -5.44 -16.31
CA LYS A 389 0.56 -5.01 -17.48
C LYS A 389 1.60 -6.04 -17.94
N ASN A 390 2.00 -6.97 -17.07
CA ASN A 390 2.97 -8.03 -17.35
C ASN A 390 2.29 -9.37 -17.72
N GLY A 391 0.95 -9.40 -17.80
CA GLY A 391 0.16 -10.55 -18.22
C GLY A 391 -0.62 -11.21 -17.09
N VAL A 392 -0.94 -12.49 -17.28
CA VAL A 392 -1.67 -13.30 -16.29
C VAL A 392 -0.72 -13.74 -15.18
N PHE A 393 -1.18 -13.62 -13.94
CA PHE A 393 -0.50 -14.14 -12.75
C PHE A 393 -1.49 -14.88 -11.85
N TRP A 394 -0.95 -15.68 -10.95
CA TRP A 394 -1.70 -16.41 -9.95
C TRP A 394 -1.20 -16.04 -8.56
N GLU A 395 -2.10 -15.78 -7.63
CA GLU A 395 -1.75 -15.33 -6.28
C GLU A 395 -2.02 -16.38 -5.24
N ILE A 396 -1.08 -16.52 -4.31
CA ILE A 396 -1.24 -17.28 -3.08
C ILE A 396 -1.10 -16.29 -1.94
N GLY A 397 -2.22 -15.94 -1.31
CA GLY A 397 -2.26 -15.11 -0.10
C GLY A 397 -2.12 -15.98 1.15
N ILE A 398 -1.19 -15.63 2.03
CA ILE A 398 -1.02 -16.33 3.31
C ILE A 398 -1.05 -15.32 4.47
N ALA A 399 -2.17 -15.33 5.19
CA ALA A 399 -2.60 -14.24 6.06
C ALA A 399 -1.99 -14.22 7.47
N SER A 400 -1.30 -15.27 7.94
CA SER A 400 -0.46 -15.25 9.17
C SER A 400 0.19 -16.62 9.44
N GLY A 401 1.23 -16.64 10.29
CA GLY A 401 1.73 -17.89 10.91
C GLY A 401 2.70 -18.72 10.08
N VAL A 402 3.29 -18.15 9.03
CA VAL A 402 4.27 -18.85 8.20
C VAL A 402 5.68 -18.48 8.61
N GLU A 403 6.39 -19.44 9.20
CA GLU A 403 7.82 -19.32 9.49
C GLU A 403 8.65 -19.77 8.28
N HIS A 404 8.09 -20.72 7.51
CA HIS A 404 8.74 -21.34 6.38
C HIS A 404 7.72 -21.63 5.27
N LEU A 405 7.88 -20.95 4.12
CA LEU A 405 7.15 -21.27 2.90
C LEU A 405 8.12 -21.86 1.88
N GLU A 406 7.83 -23.07 1.41
CA GLU A 406 8.56 -23.72 0.33
C GLU A 406 7.64 -23.91 -0.88
N LEU A 407 8.08 -23.43 -2.03
CA LEU A 407 7.45 -23.67 -3.33
C LEU A 407 8.39 -24.52 -4.18
N SER A 408 7.96 -25.72 -4.57
CA SER A 408 8.76 -26.64 -5.37
C SER A 408 7.94 -27.29 -6.47
N PHE A 409 8.58 -27.77 -7.54
CA PHE A 409 7.86 -28.49 -8.58
C PHE A 409 7.74 -29.98 -8.27
N ASN A 410 6.57 -30.54 -8.57
CA ASN A 410 6.40 -31.97 -8.77
C ASN A 410 7.27 -32.41 -9.96
N ASN A 411 8.09 -33.44 -9.76
CA ASN A 411 8.72 -34.11 -10.89
C ASN A 411 7.66 -34.94 -11.61
N LEU A 412 7.58 -34.78 -12.93
CA LEU A 412 6.82 -35.69 -13.77
C LEU A 412 7.66 -36.97 -14.00
N PRO A 413 7.01 -38.12 -14.28
CA PRO A 413 7.73 -39.31 -14.69
C PRO A 413 8.71 -38.98 -15.80
N ALA A 414 9.90 -39.59 -15.75
CA ALA A 414 10.87 -39.53 -16.84
C ALA A 414 10.13 -39.80 -18.14
N ALA A 415 10.13 -38.83 -19.03
CA ALA A 415 9.76 -39.16 -20.37
C ALA A 415 11.04 -39.73 -21.01
N ASP A 416 11.16 -41.06 -21.00
CA ASP A 416 12.34 -41.82 -21.48
C ASP A 416 12.80 -41.39 -22.89
N TYR A 417 11.89 -40.77 -23.65
CA TYR A 417 12.14 -40.19 -24.96
C TYR A 417 13.25 -39.13 -24.97
N PHE A 418 13.44 -38.32 -23.91
CA PHE A 418 14.38 -37.20 -23.96
C PHE A 418 15.84 -37.64 -23.82
N GLN A 419 16.09 -38.73 -23.08
CA GLN A 419 17.46 -39.24 -22.92
C GLN A 419 17.92 -40.10 -24.10
N THR A 420 17.00 -40.77 -24.79
CA THR A 420 17.34 -41.76 -25.83
C THR A 420 16.97 -41.32 -27.24
N GLY A 421 16.05 -40.35 -27.38
CA GLY A 421 15.39 -40.01 -28.65
C GLY A 421 14.53 -41.14 -29.22
N LEU A 422 14.52 -42.32 -28.60
CA LEU A 422 13.89 -43.54 -29.05
C LEU A 422 12.45 -43.55 -28.58
N PHE A 423 11.51 -43.56 -29.51
CA PHE A 423 10.08 -43.55 -29.22
C PHE A 423 9.46 -44.94 -29.31
N HIS A 424 9.94 -45.78 -30.22
CA HIS A 424 9.42 -47.13 -30.40
C HIS A 424 10.48 -48.04 -31.02
N SER A 425 10.51 -49.30 -30.60
CA SER A 425 11.27 -50.36 -31.25
C SER A 425 10.33 -51.49 -31.60
N LYS A 426 10.33 -51.91 -32.87
CA LYS A 426 9.51 -53.03 -33.34
C LYS A 426 10.38 -54.00 -34.14
N CYS A 427 10.41 -55.24 -33.70
CA CYS A 427 11.01 -56.35 -34.44
C CYS A 427 9.89 -57.14 -35.12
N THR A 428 9.88 -57.24 -36.45
CA THR A 428 8.86 -58.01 -37.18
C THR A 428 9.48 -58.92 -38.23
N ASN A 429 8.94 -60.14 -38.36
CA ASN A 429 9.25 -61.03 -39.49
C ASN A 429 8.47 -60.68 -40.77
N ASN A 430 7.37 -59.95 -40.70
CA ASN A 430 6.54 -59.59 -41.85
C ASN A 430 6.26 -58.08 -41.92
N GLY A 431 6.48 -57.51 -43.11
CA GLY A 431 6.60 -56.09 -43.42
C GLY A 431 5.35 -55.20 -43.26
N ALA A 432 4.59 -55.36 -42.17
CA ALA A 432 3.63 -54.36 -41.76
C ALA A 432 4.38 -53.13 -41.23
N GLY A 433 4.58 -52.16 -42.13
CA GLY A 433 5.22 -50.89 -41.84
C GLY A 433 4.55 -50.16 -40.65
N PRO A 434 5.32 -49.34 -39.93
CA PRO A 434 4.78 -48.56 -38.81
C PRO A 434 3.67 -47.63 -39.30
N LYS A 435 2.63 -47.44 -38.48
CA LYS A 435 1.67 -46.34 -38.69
C LYS A 435 2.39 -45.04 -38.34
N ILE A 436 2.57 -44.17 -39.33
CA ILE A 436 3.13 -42.83 -39.14
C ILE A 436 2.15 -42.02 -38.31
N ILE A 437 2.53 -41.64 -37.09
CA ILE A 437 1.81 -40.61 -36.33
C ILE A 437 2.61 -39.32 -36.51
N GLN A 438 2.11 -38.41 -37.35
CA GLN A 438 2.75 -37.12 -37.56
C GLN A 438 2.46 -36.20 -36.37
N ASN A 439 3.53 -35.59 -35.81
CA ASN A 439 3.49 -34.53 -34.80
C ASN A 439 2.94 -34.95 -33.43
N LEU A 440 3.72 -35.75 -32.70
CA LEU A 440 3.47 -35.98 -31.27
C LEU A 440 3.89 -34.74 -30.47
N ARG A 441 2.97 -34.22 -29.66
CA ARG A 441 3.27 -33.24 -28.61
C ARG A 441 3.57 -34.00 -27.33
N THR A 442 4.70 -33.74 -26.70
CA THR A 442 4.96 -34.28 -25.36
C THR A 442 4.39 -33.35 -24.29
N ASN A 443 4.23 -33.87 -23.08
CA ASN A 443 3.46 -33.22 -22.02
C ASN A 443 4.09 -31.89 -21.55
N GLU A 444 5.41 -31.72 -21.63
CA GLU A 444 6.11 -30.47 -21.26
C GLU A 444 7.59 -30.50 -21.66
N ASP A 445 8.09 -29.48 -22.38
CA ASP A 445 9.54 -29.29 -22.65
C ASP A 445 10.17 -28.39 -21.58
N HIS A 446 9.47 -27.30 -21.25
CA HIS A 446 9.94 -26.30 -20.29
C HIS A 446 8.76 -25.69 -19.54
N PHE A 447 8.85 -25.61 -18.21
CA PHE A 447 7.90 -24.90 -17.38
C PHE A 447 8.62 -24.03 -16.37
N GLN A 448 8.36 -22.73 -16.43
CA GLN A 448 9.02 -21.71 -15.62
C GLN A 448 8.00 -20.98 -14.78
N LEU A 449 8.34 -20.72 -13.52
CA LEU A 449 7.64 -19.78 -12.66
C LEU A 449 8.54 -18.58 -12.40
N ASN A 450 8.07 -17.40 -12.80
CA ASN A 450 8.58 -16.14 -12.28
C ASN A 450 7.75 -15.80 -11.04
N VAL A 451 8.40 -15.85 -9.88
CA VAL A 451 7.77 -15.67 -8.58
C VAL A 451 8.16 -14.32 -8.02
N GLU A 452 7.17 -13.56 -7.58
CA GLU A 452 7.32 -12.30 -6.88
C GLU A 452 6.68 -12.46 -5.50
N ALA A 453 7.51 -12.49 -4.47
CA ALA A 453 7.10 -12.70 -3.09
C ALA A 453 7.17 -11.40 -2.31
N PHE A 454 6.06 -11.02 -1.69
CA PHE A 454 5.94 -9.89 -0.78
C PHE A 454 5.88 -10.44 0.64
N ILE A 455 6.86 -10.10 1.47
CA ILE A 455 6.96 -10.58 2.85
C ILE A 455 6.88 -9.38 3.79
N GLU A 456 5.97 -9.42 4.75
CA GLU A 456 5.78 -8.36 5.73
C GLU A 456 7.07 -8.13 6.52
N ASN A 457 7.48 -6.86 6.64
CA ASN A 457 8.67 -6.50 7.39
C ASN A 457 8.31 -6.36 8.88
N ILE A 458 8.32 -7.48 9.61
CA ILE A 458 8.16 -7.52 11.08
C ILE A 458 9.43 -7.11 11.79
#